data_AF-A0A1Y5NCI2-F1
#
_entry.id   AF-A0A1Y5NCI2-F1
#
_cell.length_a   1.000
_cell.length_b   1.000
_cell.length_c   1.000
_cell.angle_alpha   90.00
_cell.angle_beta   90.00
_cell.angle_gamma   90.00
#
_symmetry.space_group_name_H-M   'P 1'
#
loop_
_entity.id
_entity.type
_entity.pdbx_description
1 polymer ?
#
loop_
_entity_poly.entity_id
_entity_poly.type
_entity_poly.pdbx_seq_one_letter_code
_entity_poly.pdbx_strand_id
1 'polypeptide(L)'
;MRNKTRSNGAKGKSRDKDLEAFDDGKVDKDAAKAEAIEAFLNGILSGHGMALHEKAFFTKMIDDVKNGDVDGFVMDDFYFLTKFNGSKKGANKALQTLRGYFCRLCEAVEIKISTQDDEDMRLCYENFKKARGLLNIALPLDGCFCQSLDEVEQRKAALIEAHRQGKYYVDECGREIDFDPEKEELSVIYSEFLKRAYNYFIGILPSKRFPSIEKQKQFAKDRFRDALHDMDIFYKTKIGDIIDNSTLTQSICNYVMKNFADFLAEYEKTENDFRKSDK
;
A
#
# COMPACT_ATOMS: atom_id res chain seq x y z
N MET A 1 71.93 -70.00 4.01
CA MET A 1 70.92 -70.49 3.02
C MET A 1 70.62 -69.33 2.06
N ARG A 2 70.81 -69.49 0.74
CA ARG A 2 69.80 -69.96 -0.25
C ARG A 2 68.61 -68.96 -0.30
N ASN A 3 68.28 -68.24 -1.38
CA ASN A 3 68.69 -68.33 -2.79
C ASN A 3 68.55 -66.97 -3.54
N LYS A 4 69.14 -66.93 -4.76
CA LYS A 4 68.82 -66.08 -5.92
C LYS A 4 67.30 -65.89 -6.14
N THR A 5 66.80 -64.88 -6.86
CA THR A 5 66.78 -64.79 -8.35
C THR A 5 66.48 -63.37 -8.88
N ARG A 6 66.89 -63.08 -10.13
CA ARG A 6 66.47 -61.93 -10.97
C ARG A 6 65.17 -62.30 -11.76
N SER A 7 64.62 -61.61 -12.78
CA SER A 7 64.94 -60.37 -13.53
C SER A 7 63.73 -59.91 -14.36
N ASN A 8 63.62 -58.60 -14.59
CA ASN A 8 63.08 -57.93 -15.81
C ASN A 8 61.59 -58.04 -16.20
N GLY A 9 61.09 -56.94 -16.80
CA GLY A 9 59.87 -56.88 -17.62
C GLY A 9 58.67 -56.24 -16.90
N ALA A 10 57.93 -55.26 -17.45
CA ALA A 10 57.95 -54.70 -18.82
C ALA A 10 57.57 -53.21 -18.86
N LYS A 11 57.85 -52.57 -20.02
CA LYS A 11 57.41 -51.22 -20.37
C LYS A 11 55.89 -51.09 -20.44
N GLY A 12 55.39 -49.93 -20.03
CA GLY A 12 54.32 -49.22 -20.76
C GLY A 12 52.89 -49.39 -20.27
N LYS A 13 52.33 -48.31 -19.72
CA LYS A 13 51.51 -47.38 -20.51
C LYS A 13 51.23 -46.11 -19.69
N SER A 14 51.54 -44.96 -20.26
CA SER A 14 50.79 -43.74 -19.93
C SER A 14 49.33 -44.01 -20.27
N ARG A 15 48.45 -43.89 -19.28
CA ARG A 15 47.00 -43.84 -19.52
C ARG A 15 46.55 -42.41 -19.27
N ASP A 16 46.25 -41.77 -20.40
CA ASP A 16 45.03 -41.00 -20.59
C ASP A 16 44.81 -39.90 -19.53
N LYS A 17 45.40 -38.75 -19.86
CA LYS A 17 44.63 -37.50 -19.78
C LYS A 17 43.33 -37.71 -20.56
N ASP A 18 42.29 -37.01 -20.13
CA ASP A 18 40.92 -37.09 -20.67
C ASP A 18 40.18 -38.35 -20.17
N LEU A 19 39.43 -38.20 -19.06
CA LEU A 19 38.16 -38.87 -18.68
C LEU A 19 37.86 -38.80 -17.17
N GLU A 20 37.94 -37.61 -16.57
CA GLU A 20 36.96 -37.22 -15.55
C GLU A 20 36.11 -36.10 -16.15
N ALA A 21 35.04 -36.53 -16.82
CA ALA A 21 34.12 -35.67 -17.52
C ALA A 21 33.10 -35.09 -16.52
N PHE A 22 32.97 -33.76 -16.50
CA PHE A 22 31.80 -33.02 -16.03
C PHE A 22 31.17 -33.45 -14.69
N ASP A 23 31.77 -33.04 -13.58
CA ASP A 23 30.98 -32.75 -12.36
C ASP A 23 30.34 -31.35 -12.50
N ASP A 24 29.38 -31.24 -13.41
CA ASP A 24 28.52 -30.06 -13.59
C ASP A 24 27.44 -29.94 -12.49
N GLY A 25 27.63 -30.63 -11.35
CA GLY A 25 26.73 -30.61 -10.20
C GLY A 25 26.69 -29.28 -9.42
N LYS A 26 27.53 -28.30 -9.78
CA LYS A 26 27.43 -26.93 -9.26
C LYS A 26 26.32 -26.17 -9.99
N VAL A 27 25.08 -26.40 -9.57
CA VAL A 27 24.04 -25.38 -9.67
C VAL A 27 24.61 -24.10 -9.05
N ASP A 28 24.70 -23.04 -9.85
CA ASP A 28 25.21 -21.77 -9.37
C ASP A 28 24.30 -21.28 -8.24
N LYS A 29 24.90 -21.04 -7.07
CA LYS A 29 24.17 -20.67 -5.85
C LYS A 29 23.46 -19.34 -6.03
N ASP A 30 24.01 -18.45 -6.86
CA ASP A 30 23.46 -17.13 -7.10
C ASP A 30 22.28 -17.22 -8.10
N ALA A 31 22.36 -18.11 -9.10
CA ALA A 31 21.24 -18.42 -9.99
C ALA A 31 20.05 -19.05 -9.23
N ALA A 32 20.30 -20.09 -8.42
CA ALA A 32 19.25 -20.74 -7.62
C ALA A 32 18.63 -19.79 -6.58
N LYS A 33 19.40 -18.81 -6.09
CA LYS A 33 18.91 -17.75 -5.21
C LYS A 33 18.00 -16.78 -5.97
N ALA A 34 18.40 -16.33 -7.16
CA ALA A 34 17.59 -15.46 -8.00
C ALA A 34 16.25 -16.12 -8.39
N GLU A 35 16.27 -17.39 -8.82
CA GLU A 35 15.08 -18.19 -9.11
C GLU A 35 14.13 -18.29 -7.89
N ALA A 36 14.67 -18.53 -6.70
CA ALA A 36 13.87 -18.61 -5.47
C ALA A 36 13.22 -17.28 -5.08
N ILE A 37 13.89 -16.14 -5.36
CA ILE A 37 13.34 -14.79 -5.16
C ILE A 37 12.24 -14.53 -6.19
N GLU A 38 12.47 -14.84 -7.47
CA GLU A 38 11.48 -14.67 -8.53
C GLU A 38 10.22 -15.51 -8.29
N ALA A 39 10.39 -16.80 -7.95
CA ALA A 39 9.29 -17.69 -7.61
C ALA A 39 8.46 -17.19 -6.40
N PHE A 40 9.12 -16.55 -5.43
CA PHE A 40 8.45 -15.88 -4.32
C PHE A 40 7.66 -14.66 -4.80
N LEU A 41 8.30 -13.74 -5.53
CA LEU A 41 7.70 -12.49 -6.00
C LEU A 41 6.52 -12.70 -6.97
N ASN A 42 6.57 -13.74 -7.81
CA ASN A 42 5.45 -14.15 -8.67
C ASN A 42 4.15 -14.44 -7.88
N GLY A 43 4.25 -14.75 -6.59
CA GLY A 43 3.10 -14.84 -5.69
C GLY A 43 2.29 -13.54 -5.56
N ILE A 44 2.88 -12.36 -5.79
CA ILE A 44 2.18 -11.06 -5.76
C ILE A 44 1.12 -10.98 -6.87
N LEU A 45 1.48 -11.40 -8.08
CA LEU A 45 0.61 -11.35 -9.27
C LEU A 45 -0.65 -12.21 -9.11
N SER A 46 -0.56 -13.29 -8.34
CA SER A 46 -1.67 -14.21 -8.04
C SER A 46 -2.74 -13.61 -7.08
N GLY A 47 -2.46 -12.47 -6.45
CA GLY A 47 -3.35 -11.86 -5.46
C GLY A 47 -4.59 -11.14 -6.04
N HIS A 48 -5.71 -11.20 -5.32
CA HIS A 48 -6.91 -10.38 -5.56
C HIS A 48 -6.75 -8.96 -5.03
N GLY A 49 -7.25 -7.96 -5.79
CA GLY A 49 -7.34 -6.54 -5.37
C GLY A 49 -6.14 -5.67 -5.76
N MET A 50 -5.46 -5.99 -6.86
CA MET A 50 -4.43 -5.16 -7.50
C MET A 50 -4.90 -4.94 -8.93
N ALA A 51 -4.91 -3.71 -9.39
CA ALA A 51 -5.42 -3.34 -10.70
C ALA A 51 -4.51 -3.86 -11.82
N LEU A 52 -5.02 -3.95 -13.05
CA LEU A 52 -4.30 -4.56 -14.17
C LEU A 52 -3.04 -3.78 -14.54
N HIS A 53 -3.11 -2.46 -14.52
CA HIS A 53 -1.96 -1.57 -14.77
C HIS A 53 -0.92 -1.67 -13.65
N GLU A 54 -1.33 -1.74 -12.37
CA GLU A 54 -0.41 -2.00 -11.25
C GLU A 54 0.31 -3.35 -11.40
N LYS A 55 -0.40 -4.41 -11.80
CA LYS A 55 0.19 -5.74 -12.02
C LYS A 55 1.22 -5.70 -13.15
N ALA A 56 0.86 -5.09 -14.28
CA ALA A 56 1.75 -4.94 -15.42
C ALA A 56 3.00 -4.11 -15.07
N PHE A 57 2.83 -3.04 -14.29
CA PHE A 57 3.95 -2.23 -13.81
C PHE A 57 4.85 -2.98 -12.80
N PHE A 58 4.26 -3.80 -11.94
CA PHE A 58 5.02 -4.66 -11.03
C PHE A 58 5.87 -5.67 -11.81
N THR A 59 5.29 -6.35 -12.81
CA THR A 59 6.04 -7.23 -13.71
C THR A 59 7.19 -6.47 -14.38
N LYS A 60 6.92 -5.30 -14.98
CA LYS A 60 7.97 -4.47 -15.59
C LYS A 60 9.09 -4.12 -14.60
N MET A 61 8.77 -3.74 -13.36
CA MET A 61 9.78 -3.47 -12.33
C MET A 61 10.68 -4.69 -12.06
N ILE A 62 10.10 -5.88 -12.00
CA ILE A 62 10.89 -7.10 -11.76
C ILE A 62 11.75 -7.44 -12.98
N ASP A 63 11.23 -7.27 -14.20
CA ASP A 63 12.02 -7.50 -15.42
C ASP A 63 13.18 -6.50 -15.56
N ASP A 64 12.93 -5.20 -15.37
CA ASP A 64 13.97 -4.15 -15.36
C ASP A 64 15.07 -4.45 -14.31
N VAL A 65 14.68 -4.88 -13.11
CA VAL A 65 15.62 -5.25 -12.02
C VAL A 65 16.39 -6.55 -12.32
N LYS A 66 15.78 -7.53 -13.00
CA LYS A 66 16.45 -8.76 -13.45
C LYS A 66 17.46 -8.50 -14.56
N ASN A 67 17.14 -7.59 -15.48
CA ASN A 67 18.00 -7.23 -16.61
C ASN A 67 19.18 -6.32 -16.20
N GLY A 68 19.08 -5.65 -15.03
CA GLY A 68 20.06 -4.67 -14.59
C GLY A 68 19.81 -3.26 -15.13
N ASP A 69 18.60 -2.96 -15.61
CA ASP A 69 18.19 -1.67 -16.15
C ASP A 69 18.01 -0.58 -15.07
N VAL A 70 18.20 -0.93 -13.79
CA VAL A 70 18.03 -0.05 -12.62
C VAL A 70 19.28 -0.03 -11.74
N ASP A 71 20.07 1.04 -11.86
CA ASP A 71 21.28 1.26 -11.05
C ASP A 71 21.00 1.10 -9.54
N GLY A 72 21.70 0.15 -8.91
CA GLY A 72 21.65 -0.06 -7.46
C GLY A 72 20.35 -0.66 -6.92
N PHE A 73 19.49 -1.23 -7.78
CA PHE A 73 18.34 -2.03 -7.37
C PHE A 73 18.47 -3.42 -8.00
N VAL A 74 18.66 -4.45 -7.18
CA VAL A 74 18.95 -5.82 -7.64
C VAL A 74 17.97 -6.82 -7.04
N MET A 75 17.79 -7.98 -7.69
CA MET A 75 16.93 -9.05 -7.16
C MET A 75 17.27 -9.45 -5.73
N ASP A 76 18.56 -9.40 -5.37
CA ASP A 76 19.08 -9.69 -4.04
C ASP A 76 18.51 -8.80 -2.93
N ASP A 77 18.06 -7.58 -3.23
CA ASP A 77 17.43 -6.67 -2.26
C ASP A 77 16.14 -7.28 -1.67
N PHE A 78 15.45 -8.15 -2.44
CA PHE A 78 14.25 -8.87 -1.99
C PHE A 78 14.56 -10.13 -1.18
N TYR A 79 15.81 -10.61 -1.15
CA TYR A 79 16.16 -11.93 -0.61
C TYR A 79 15.72 -12.13 0.84
N PHE A 80 15.79 -11.10 1.68
CA PHE A 80 15.41 -11.21 3.09
C PHE A 80 13.92 -11.51 3.30
N LEU A 81 13.04 -11.14 2.36
CA LEU A 81 11.61 -11.47 2.43
C LEU A 81 11.38 -12.98 2.34
N THR A 82 12.27 -13.72 1.66
CA THR A 82 12.19 -15.19 1.59
C THR A 82 12.39 -15.86 2.96
N LYS A 83 12.94 -15.16 3.97
CA LYS A 83 13.09 -15.71 5.33
C LYS A 83 11.75 -15.99 6.01
N PHE A 84 10.66 -15.35 5.56
CA PHE A 84 9.31 -15.66 6.03
C PHE A 84 8.71 -16.95 5.42
N ASN A 85 9.40 -17.60 4.47
CA ASN A 85 8.95 -18.85 3.84
C ASN A 85 8.97 -20.08 4.77
N GLY A 86 9.47 -19.94 6.01
CA GLY A 86 9.35 -20.97 7.05
C GLY A 86 7.90 -21.36 7.39
N SER A 87 6.90 -20.60 6.95
CA SER A 87 5.51 -21.07 6.86
C SER A 87 4.77 -20.44 5.68
N LYS A 88 3.79 -21.17 5.11
CA LYS A 88 2.88 -20.64 4.06
C LYS A 88 2.16 -19.35 4.49
N LYS A 89 1.83 -19.22 5.79
CA LYS A 89 1.20 -18.01 6.36
C LYS A 89 2.18 -16.83 6.41
N GLY A 90 3.45 -17.08 6.75
CA GLY A 90 4.52 -16.09 6.73
C GLY A 90 4.79 -15.58 5.32
N ALA A 91 5.03 -16.50 4.37
CA ALA A 91 5.22 -16.19 2.95
C ALA A 91 4.07 -15.32 2.40
N ASN A 92 2.83 -15.78 2.55
CA ASN A 92 1.65 -15.03 2.09
C ASN A 92 1.54 -13.64 2.74
N LYS A 93 1.89 -13.51 4.02
CA LYS A 93 1.82 -12.22 4.72
C LYS A 93 2.91 -11.27 4.24
N ALA A 94 4.13 -11.75 3.98
CA ALA A 94 5.21 -10.93 3.42
C ALA A 94 4.85 -10.43 2.02
N LEU A 95 4.32 -11.30 1.17
CA LEU A 95 3.83 -10.94 -0.17
C LEU A 95 2.69 -9.91 -0.13
N GLN A 96 1.71 -10.09 0.77
CA GLN A 96 0.65 -9.09 0.98
C GLN A 96 1.19 -7.75 1.48
N THR A 97 2.21 -7.75 2.35
CA THR A 97 2.83 -6.55 2.90
C THR A 97 3.62 -5.80 1.82
N LEU A 98 4.44 -6.50 1.02
CA LEU A 98 5.15 -5.92 -0.14
C LEU A 98 4.18 -5.39 -1.20
N ARG A 99 3.15 -6.18 -1.55
CA ARG A 99 2.13 -5.75 -2.51
C ARG A 99 1.37 -4.52 -2.03
N GLY A 100 0.93 -4.50 -0.77
CA GLY A 100 0.22 -3.37 -0.18
C GLY A 100 1.09 -2.11 -0.07
N TYR A 101 2.41 -2.27 0.04
CA TYR A 101 3.37 -1.17 -0.07
C TYR A 101 3.47 -0.62 -1.50
N PHE A 102 3.66 -1.51 -2.49
CA PHE A 102 3.74 -1.15 -3.90
C PHE A 102 2.47 -0.43 -4.41
N CYS A 103 1.29 -1.01 -4.20
CA CYS A 103 0.02 -0.39 -4.59
C CYS A 103 -0.14 1.03 -4.03
N ARG A 104 0.23 1.26 -2.77
CA ARG A 104 0.16 2.60 -2.16
C ARG A 104 1.11 3.62 -2.77
N LEU A 105 2.23 3.19 -3.32
CA LEU A 105 3.12 4.08 -4.07
C LEU A 105 2.51 4.42 -5.44
N CYS A 106 1.86 3.46 -6.09
CA CYS A 106 1.09 3.67 -7.32
C CYS A 106 -0.08 4.65 -7.10
N GLU A 107 -0.93 4.37 -6.11
CA GLU A 107 -2.01 5.26 -5.64
C GLU A 107 -1.50 6.69 -5.41
N ALA A 108 -0.36 6.86 -4.74
CA ALA A 108 0.22 8.17 -4.44
C ALA A 108 0.68 8.96 -5.68
N VAL A 109 1.05 8.27 -6.76
CA VAL A 109 1.40 8.87 -8.05
C VAL A 109 0.15 9.18 -8.87
N GLU A 110 -0.82 8.26 -8.95
CA GLU A 110 -2.13 8.50 -9.58
C GLU A 110 -2.85 9.71 -8.97
N ILE A 111 -2.82 9.82 -7.64
CA ILE A 111 -3.33 10.98 -6.90
C ILE A 111 -2.60 12.27 -7.30
N LYS A 112 -1.27 12.22 -7.53
CA LYS A 112 -0.50 13.39 -7.96
C LYS A 112 -0.90 13.82 -9.38
N ILE A 113 -1.05 12.86 -10.30
CA ILE A 113 -1.44 13.09 -11.70
C ILE A 113 -2.86 13.70 -11.74
N SER A 114 -3.83 13.02 -11.14
CA SER A 114 -5.24 13.46 -11.09
C SER A 114 -5.47 14.79 -10.36
N THR A 115 -4.53 15.26 -9.55
CA THR A 115 -4.59 16.58 -8.89
C THR A 115 -3.68 17.64 -9.53
N GLN A 116 -2.96 17.30 -10.60
CA GLN A 116 -2.19 18.27 -11.39
C GLN A 116 -3.06 19.02 -12.41
N ASP A 117 -4.16 18.41 -12.87
CA ASP A 117 -5.01 18.97 -13.94
C ASP A 117 -6.26 19.74 -13.45
N ASP A 118 -6.53 19.77 -12.13
CA ASP A 118 -7.74 20.40 -11.57
C ASP A 118 -7.42 21.38 -10.44
N GLU A 119 -6.81 22.51 -10.83
CA GLU A 119 -6.51 23.63 -9.93
C GLU A 119 -7.79 24.24 -9.34
N ASP A 120 -8.89 24.23 -10.09
CA ASP A 120 -10.21 24.71 -9.66
C ASP A 120 -10.80 23.81 -8.55
N MET A 121 -10.76 22.48 -8.66
CA MET A 121 -11.18 21.59 -7.57
C MET A 121 -10.29 21.70 -6.34
N ARG A 122 -8.98 21.91 -6.51
CA ARG A 122 -8.08 22.18 -5.38
C ARG A 122 -8.47 23.49 -4.68
N LEU A 123 -8.73 24.55 -5.44
CA LEU A 123 -9.18 25.84 -4.92
C LEU A 123 -10.55 25.74 -4.23
N CYS A 124 -11.50 25.02 -4.84
CA CYS A 124 -12.81 24.74 -4.27
C CYS A 124 -12.71 23.99 -2.93
N TYR A 125 -11.82 22.99 -2.83
CA TYR A 125 -11.63 22.29 -1.57
C TYR A 125 -10.93 23.13 -0.49
N GLU A 126 -9.93 23.97 -0.85
CA GLU A 126 -9.33 24.91 0.09
C GLU A 126 -10.36 25.94 0.60
N ASN A 127 -11.21 26.45 -0.29
CA ASN A 127 -12.30 27.36 0.07
C ASN A 127 -13.36 26.65 0.95
N PHE A 128 -13.73 25.40 0.64
CA PHE A 128 -14.60 24.59 1.50
C PHE A 128 -13.99 24.36 2.90
N LYS A 129 -12.68 24.10 3.02
CA LYS A 129 -12.03 23.97 4.34
C LYS A 129 -12.12 25.26 5.15
N LYS A 130 -11.86 26.42 4.53
CA LYS A 130 -11.99 27.74 5.16
C LYS A 130 -13.43 27.99 5.60
N ALA A 131 -14.40 27.75 4.71
CA ALA A 131 -15.82 27.89 4.99
C ALA A 131 -16.27 26.99 6.15
N ARG A 132 -15.92 25.69 6.14
CA ARG A 132 -16.20 24.76 7.24
C ARG A 132 -15.58 25.22 8.57
N GLY A 133 -14.36 25.76 8.54
CA GLY A 133 -13.72 26.32 9.74
C GLY A 133 -14.51 27.50 10.32
N LEU A 134 -14.92 28.46 9.48
CA LEU A 134 -15.74 29.59 9.89
C LEU A 134 -17.14 29.17 10.38
N LEU A 135 -17.75 28.20 9.72
CA LEU A 135 -19.09 27.73 10.04
C LEU A 135 -19.11 26.89 11.33
N ASN A 136 -18.08 26.09 11.61
CA ASN A 136 -17.92 25.42 12.92
C ASN A 136 -17.71 26.41 14.09
N ILE A 137 -17.30 27.65 13.81
CA ILE A 137 -17.20 28.73 14.81
C ILE A 137 -18.56 29.43 14.97
N ALA A 138 -19.30 29.64 13.87
CA ALA A 138 -20.62 30.28 13.89
C ALA A 138 -21.74 29.36 14.42
N LEU A 139 -21.63 28.06 14.18
CA LEU A 139 -22.51 26.99 14.65
C LEU A 139 -21.66 26.06 15.54
N PRO A 140 -21.50 26.38 16.84
CA PRO A 140 -20.67 25.58 17.73
C PRO A 140 -21.23 24.16 17.82
N LEU A 141 -20.41 23.17 17.45
CA LEU A 141 -20.78 21.75 17.49
C LEU A 141 -20.68 21.14 18.91
N ASP A 142 -20.15 21.90 19.87
CA ASP A 142 -20.05 21.49 21.27
C ASP A 142 -21.35 21.77 22.02
N GLY A 143 -22.24 20.77 22.06
CA GLY A 143 -23.56 20.85 22.72
C GLY A 143 -24.38 19.58 22.52
N CYS A 144 -25.52 19.46 23.21
CA CYS A 144 -26.42 18.31 23.12
C CYS A 144 -27.46 18.45 21.98
N PHE A 145 -26.96 18.78 20.79
CA PHE A 145 -27.75 18.95 19.57
C PHE A 145 -28.43 17.65 19.13
N CYS A 146 -29.53 17.77 18.38
CA CYS A 146 -30.13 16.64 17.69
C CYS A 146 -29.19 16.08 16.60
N GLN A 147 -29.18 14.77 16.41
CA GLN A 147 -28.39 14.08 15.37
C GLN A 147 -29.22 13.78 14.12
N SER A 148 -30.55 13.93 14.18
CA SER A 148 -31.47 13.64 13.07
C SER A 148 -32.72 14.53 13.11
N LEU A 149 -33.40 14.69 11.97
CA LEU A 149 -34.67 15.43 11.90
C LEU A 149 -35.79 14.71 12.69
N ASP A 150 -35.76 13.36 12.72
CA ASP A 150 -36.68 12.56 13.53
C ASP A 150 -36.53 12.86 15.02
N GLU A 151 -35.30 13.09 15.50
CA GLU A 151 -35.01 13.49 16.87
C GLU A 151 -35.48 14.92 17.16
N VAL A 152 -35.34 15.85 16.20
CA VAL A 152 -35.91 17.21 16.33
C VAL A 152 -37.42 17.15 16.48
N GLU A 153 -38.12 16.40 15.62
CA GLU A 153 -39.58 16.23 15.71
C GLU A 153 -40.02 15.54 17.02
N GLN A 154 -39.25 14.56 17.52
CA GLN A 154 -39.50 13.95 18.84
C GLN A 154 -39.37 14.96 19.98
N ARG A 155 -38.28 15.75 20.01
CA ARG A 155 -38.06 16.77 21.06
C ARG A 155 -39.07 17.93 20.96
N LYS A 156 -39.47 18.32 19.74
CA LYS A 156 -40.52 19.30 19.43
C LYS A 156 -41.90 18.84 19.92
N ALA A 157 -42.24 17.57 19.72
CA ALA A 157 -43.46 16.98 20.30
C ALA A 157 -43.41 16.96 21.84
N ALA A 158 -42.27 16.62 22.43
CA ALA A 158 -42.08 16.63 23.88
C ALA A 158 -42.16 18.04 24.51
N LEU A 159 -41.61 19.06 23.83
CA LEU A 159 -41.73 20.48 24.20
C LEU A 159 -43.21 20.92 24.24
N ILE A 160 -43.97 20.60 23.18
CA ILE A 160 -45.41 20.94 23.10
C ILE A 160 -46.18 20.28 24.25
N GLU A 161 -45.88 19.03 24.58
CA GLU A 161 -46.56 18.31 25.66
C GLU A 161 -46.14 18.81 27.05
N ALA A 162 -44.87 19.18 27.26
CA ALA A 162 -44.43 19.85 28.49
C ALA A 162 -45.18 21.17 28.71
N HIS A 163 -45.29 22.01 27.66
CA HIS A 163 -46.03 23.27 27.71
C HIS A 163 -47.54 23.06 27.99
N ARG A 164 -48.18 22.05 27.40
CA ARG A 164 -49.58 21.68 27.72
C ARG A 164 -49.77 21.31 29.19
N GLN A 165 -48.77 20.68 29.80
CA GLN A 165 -48.77 20.30 31.20
C GLN A 165 -48.32 21.43 32.15
N GLY A 166 -48.02 22.63 31.63
CA GLY A 166 -47.52 23.77 32.41
C GLY A 166 -46.11 23.54 32.99
N LYS A 167 -45.29 22.72 32.32
CA LYS A 167 -43.93 22.36 32.73
C LYS A 167 -42.90 22.90 31.73
N TYR A 168 -41.69 23.12 32.22
CA TYR A 168 -40.53 23.35 31.38
C TYR A 168 -40.13 22.07 30.62
N TYR A 169 -39.56 22.24 29.43
CA TYR A 169 -38.96 21.13 28.69
C TYR A 169 -37.61 20.75 29.30
N VAL A 170 -37.34 19.45 29.34
CA VAL A 170 -36.19 18.86 30.03
C VAL A 170 -35.54 17.83 29.12
N ASP A 171 -34.21 17.85 29.03
CA ASP A 171 -33.46 16.88 28.23
C ASP A 171 -33.38 15.49 28.89
N GLU A 172 -32.79 14.53 28.18
CA GLU A 172 -32.57 13.16 28.67
C GLU A 172 -31.69 13.09 29.93
N CYS A 173 -30.95 14.15 30.23
CA CYS A 173 -30.11 14.29 31.44
C CYS A 173 -30.83 15.02 32.59
N GLY A 174 -32.11 15.38 32.44
CA GLY A 174 -32.86 16.10 33.46
C GLY A 174 -32.51 17.59 33.59
N ARG A 175 -31.89 18.18 32.57
CA ARG A 175 -31.57 19.62 32.50
C ARG A 175 -32.65 20.36 31.73
N GLU A 176 -33.07 21.50 32.25
CA GLU A 176 -33.90 22.46 31.51
C GLU A 176 -33.08 22.98 30.31
N ILE A 177 -33.62 22.86 29.10
CA ILE A 177 -32.98 23.32 27.86
C ILE A 177 -33.90 24.27 27.12
N ASP A 178 -33.33 25.41 26.72
CA ASP A 178 -33.90 26.32 25.72
C ASP A 178 -33.79 25.68 24.34
N PHE A 179 -34.77 24.84 24.00
CA PHE A 179 -34.83 24.07 22.77
C PHE A 179 -35.58 24.86 21.69
N ASP A 180 -34.82 25.35 20.70
CA ASP A 180 -35.32 26.01 19.50
C ASP A 180 -35.36 24.98 18.35
N PRO A 181 -36.56 24.51 17.92
CA PRO A 181 -36.67 23.51 16.86
C PRO A 181 -36.10 23.98 15.52
N GLU A 182 -36.26 25.26 15.16
CA GLU A 182 -35.82 25.78 13.85
C GLU A 182 -34.28 25.80 13.78
N LYS A 183 -33.63 26.17 14.88
CA LYS A 183 -32.17 26.16 15.02
C LYS A 183 -31.58 24.75 15.03
N GLU A 184 -32.29 23.78 15.62
CA GLU A 184 -31.88 22.37 15.66
C GLU A 184 -32.09 21.67 14.30
N GLU A 185 -33.21 21.91 13.61
CA GLU A 185 -33.43 21.49 12.22
C GLU A 185 -32.31 22.00 11.30
N LEU A 186 -31.97 23.29 11.40
CA LEU A 186 -30.88 23.90 10.65
C LEU A 186 -29.53 23.23 10.95
N SER A 187 -29.24 22.93 12.21
CA SER A 187 -27.99 22.31 12.66
C SER A 187 -27.83 20.87 12.17
N VAL A 188 -28.92 20.09 12.14
CA VAL A 188 -28.95 18.74 11.55
C VAL A 188 -28.71 18.80 10.04
N ILE A 189 -29.46 19.63 9.31
CA ILE A 189 -29.32 19.79 7.85
C ILE A 189 -27.90 20.22 7.50
N TYR A 190 -27.34 21.16 8.26
CA TYR A 190 -25.99 21.68 8.08
C TYR A 190 -24.92 20.59 8.32
N SER A 191 -25.06 19.79 9.37
CA SER A 191 -24.14 18.70 9.71
C SER A 191 -24.13 17.60 8.64
N GLU A 192 -25.30 17.22 8.12
CA GLU A 192 -25.40 16.24 7.03
C GLU A 192 -24.88 16.82 5.70
N PHE A 193 -25.09 18.11 5.41
CA PHE A 193 -24.44 18.80 4.28
C PHE A 193 -22.91 18.74 4.40
N LEU A 194 -22.34 19.10 5.56
CA LEU A 194 -20.89 19.03 5.79
C LEU A 194 -20.33 17.63 5.58
N LYS A 195 -21.02 16.61 6.09
CA LYS A 195 -20.65 15.20 5.94
C LYS A 195 -20.69 14.77 4.47
N ARG A 196 -21.73 15.12 3.72
CA ARG A 196 -21.84 14.85 2.28
C ARG A 196 -20.77 15.56 1.47
N ALA A 197 -20.55 16.86 1.69
CA ALA A 197 -19.53 17.64 1.01
C ALA A 197 -18.11 17.12 1.32
N TYR A 198 -17.83 16.79 2.58
CA TYR A 198 -16.55 16.20 2.99
C TYR A 198 -16.32 14.85 2.30
N ASN A 199 -17.35 13.99 2.25
CA ASN A 199 -17.31 12.69 1.57
C ASN A 199 -17.16 12.82 0.05
N TYR A 200 -17.89 13.74 -0.60
CA TYR A 200 -17.76 14.06 -2.03
C TYR A 200 -16.31 14.42 -2.37
N PHE A 201 -15.73 15.39 -1.66
CA PHE A 201 -14.34 15.76 -1.88
C PHE A 201 -13.35 14.69 -1.38
N ILE A 202 -13.71 13.72 -0.53
CA ILE A 202 -12.84 12.57 -0.19
C ILE A 202 -12.83 11.52 -1.31
N GLY A 203 -13.99 11.25 -1.91
CA GLY A 203 -14.11 10.32 -3.03
C GLY A 203 -13.41 10.83 -4.29
N ILE A 204 -13.36 12.15 -4.48
CA ILE A 204 -12.71 12.78 -5.65
C ILE A 204 -11.25 13.19 -5.37
N LEU A 205 -10.87 13.47 -4.12
CA LEU A 205 -9.48 13.76 -3.73
C LEU A 205 -8.98 12.74 -2.69
N PRO A 206 -8.54 11.53 -3.11
CA PRO A 206 -7.98 10.53 -2.20
C PRO A 206 -6.70 11.01 -1.47
N SER A 207 -6.06 12.07 -2.01
CA SER A 207 -4.93 12.79 -1.40
C SER A 207 -5.14 13.19 0.07
N LYS A 208 -6.38 13.36 0.52
CA LYS A 208 -6.69 13.92 1.84
C LYS A 208 -6.24 13.14 3.05
N ARG A 209 -5.83 11.86 2.92
CA ARG A 209 -5.15 11.17 4.03
C ARG A 209 -3.76 11.74 4.32
N PHE A 210 -3.12 12.40 3.35
CA PHE A 210 -1.75 12.91 3.47
C PHE A 210 -1.53 14.17 2.60
N PRO A 211 -1.34 15.36 3.20
CA PRO A 211 -1.32 16.63 2.47
C PRO A 211 -0.10 16.87 1.55
N SER A 212 0.77 15.88 1.36
CA SER A 212 1.85 15.90 0.37
C SER A 212 2.28 14.49 -0.02
N ILE A 213 2.78 14.31 -1.26
CA ILE A 213 3.29 13.02 -1.73
C ILE A 213 4.46 12.50 -0.88
N GLU A 214 5.32 13.38 -0.34
CA GLU A 214 6.40 12.96 0.57
C GLU A 214 5.86 12.32 1.85
N LYS A 215 4.75 12.83 2.41
CA LYS A 215 4.09 12.20 3.57
C LYS A 215 3.47 10.84 3.20
N GLN A 216 2.98 10.67 1.97
CA GLN A 216 2.48 9.39 1.46
C GLN A 216 3.61 8.37 1.31
N LYS A 217 4.71 8.76 0.65
CA LYS A 217 5.93 7.93 0.54
C LYS A 217 6.43 7.50 1.91
N GLN A 218 6.57 8.44 2.85
CA GLN A 218 7.12 8.14 4.17
C GLN A 218 6.20 7.21 4.97
N PHE A 219 4.89 7.51 5.03
CA PHE A 219 3.92 6.61 5.68
C PHE A 219 3.86 5.21 5.05
N ALA A 220 3.99 5.10 3.73
CA ALA A 220 4.05 3.81 3.05
C ALA A 220 5.33 3.04 3.44
N LYS A 221 6.49 3.71 3.47
CA LYS A 221 7.77 3.14 3.90
C LYS A 221 7.76 2.68 5.36
N ASP A 222 7.28 3.53 6.26
CA ASP A 222 7.23 3.24 7.69
C ASP A 222 6.30 2.05 7.96
N ARG A 223 5.07 2.07 7.44
CA ARG A 223 4.11 0.97 7.59
C ARG A 223 4.62 -0.35 6.98
N PHE A 224 5.41 -0.30 5.91
CA PHE A 224 6.03 -1.49 5.33
C PHE A 224 7.07 -2.08 6.30
N ARG A 225 7.96 -1.24 6.85
CA ARG A 225 8.97 -1.65 7.84
C ARG A 225 8.34 -2.15 9.15
N ASP A 226 7.37 -1.42 9.70
CA ASP A 226 6.64 -1.81 10.92
C ASP A 226 6.01 -3.20 10.75
N ALA A 227 5.34 -3.45 9.62
CA ALA A 227 4.73 -4.73 9.34
C ALA A 227 5.75 -5.86 9.12
N LEU A 228 6.97 -5.56 8.68
CA LEU A 228 8.07 -6.53 8.60
C LEU A 228 8.67 -6.81 9.99
N HIS A 229 8.79 -5.81 10.85
CA HIS A 229 9.25 -5.97 12.24
C HIS A 229 8.25 -6.77 13.10
N ASP A 230 6.94 -6.48 12.98
CA ASP A 230 5.86 -7.29 13.56
C ASP A 230 5.96 -8.76 13.14
N MET A 231 6.24 -8.99 11.85
CA MET A 231 6.45 -10.33 11.32
C MET A 231 7.75 -10.97 11.82
N ASP A 232 8.83 -10.21 11.98
CA ASP A 232 10.10 -10.74 12.49
C ASP A 232 9.96 -11.26 13.92
N ILE A 233 9.27 -10.49 14.77
CA ILE A 233 8.93 -10.87 16.15
C ILE A 233 8.02 -12.12 16.14
N PHE A 234 6.96 -12.11 15.34
CA PHE A 234 5.96 -13.19 15.34
C PHE A 234 6.51 -14.53 14.80
N TYR A 235 7.25 -14.49 13.69
CA TYR A 235 7.83 -15.68 13.05
C TYR A 235 9.25 -16.01 13.55
N LYS A 236 9.83 -15.17 14.41
CA LYS A 236 11.18 -15.33 15.01
C LYS A 236 12.30 -15.46 13.98
N THR A 237 12.20 -14.73 12.87
CA THR A 237 13.13 -14.83 11.74
C THR A 237 14.51 -14.20 12.01
N LYS A 238 14.61 -13.31 13.01
CA LYS A 238 15.83 -12.59 13.43
C LYS A 238 16.46 -11.77 12.31
N ILE A 239 15.64 -10.94 11.65
CA ILE A 239 16.05 -10.10 10.52
C ILE A 239 15.81 -8.60 10.72
N GLY A 240 15.44 -8.13 11.93
CA GLY A 240 15.31 -6.71 12.26
C GLY A 240 16.44 -5.83 11.73
N ASP A 241 17.71 -6.17 12.02
CA ASP A 241 18.88 -5.45 11.52
C ASP A 241 18.92 -5.35 9.98
N ILE A 242 18.40 -6.35 9.27
CA ILE A 242 18.32 -6.36 7.80
C ILE A 242 17.18 -5.47 7.33
N ILE A 243 16.03 -5.47 8.01
CA ILE A 243 14.87 -4.61 7.69
C ILE A 243 15.26 -3.12 7.79
N ASP A 244 16.02 -2.76 8.81
CA ASP A 244 16.45 -1.37 9.05
C ASP A 244 17.52 -0.89 8.07
N ASN A 245 18.48 -1.76 7.73
CA ASN A 245 19.59 -1.43 6.81
C ASN A 245 19.29 -1.72 5.32
N SER A 246 18.15 -2.33 4.99
CA SER A 246 17.81 -2.67 3.60
C SER A 246 17.47 -1.44 2.74
N THR A 247 18.11 -1.39 1.57
CA THR A 247 17.82 -0.50 0.44
C THR A 247 16.43 -0.72 -0.16
N LEU A 248 15.90 -1.95 -0.14
CA LEU A 248 14.69 -2.38 -0.87
C LEU A 248 13.52 -1.39 -0.76
N THR A 249 13.25 -0.94 0.46
CA THR A 249 12.17 0.02 0.76
C THR A 249 12.36 1.32 -0.02
N GLN A 250 13.58 1.86 -0.07
CA GLN A 250 13.86 3.09 -0.80
C GLN A 250 14.02 2.84 -2.31
N SER A 251 14.56 1.70 -2.74
CA SER A 251 14.71 1.35 -4.15
C SER A 251 13.36 1.21 -4.86
N ILE A 252 12.39 0.48 -4.28
CA ILE A 252 11.02 0.42 -4.79
C ILE A 252 10.39 1.82 -4.82
N CYS A 253 10.53 2.61 -3.74
CA CYS A 253 10.01 3.98 -3.70
C CYS A 253 10.56 4.85 -4.83
N ASN A 254 11.87 4.76 -5.10
CA ASN A 254 12.52 5.53 -6.16
C ASN A 254 12.04 5.08 -7.54
N TYR A 255 11.98 3.77 -7.80
CA TYR A 255 11.54 3.21 -9.08
C TYR A 255 10.09 3.61 -9.39
N VAL A 256 9.14 3.39 -8.46
CA VAL A 256 7.72 3.72 -8.69
C VAL A 256 7.54 5.21 -8.95
N MET A 257 8.18 6.06 -8.14
CA MET A 257 8.04 7.53 -8.24
C MET A 257 8.72 8.13 -9.48
N LYS A 258 9.68 7.42 -10.08
CA LYS A 258 10.35 7.81 -11.32
C LYS A 258 9.56 7.36 -12.56
N ASN A 259 9.07 6.12 -12.58
CA ASN A 259 8.66 5.46 -13.82
C ASN A 259 7.13 5.26 -13.98
N PHE A 260 6.34 5.31 -12.89
CA PHE A 260 4.93 4.89 -12.98
C PHE A 260 4.03 5.86 -13.74
N ALA A 261 4.29 7.16 -13.66
CA ALA A 261 3.47 8.18 -14.35
C ALA A 261 3.55 8.02 -15.88
N ASP A 262 4.75 7.86 -16.41
CA ASP A 262 4.97 7.66 -17.85
C ASP A 262 4.40 6.31 -18.30
N PHE A 263 4.64 5.25 -17.52
CA PHE A 263 4.05 3.93 -17.76
C PHE A 263 2.51 3.97 -17.84
N LEU A 264 1.85 4.67 -16.91
CA LEU A 264 0.39 4.78 -16.89
C LEU A 264 -0.12 5.50 -18.14
N ALA A 265 0.53 6.59 -18.54
CA ALA A 265 0.18 7.34 -19.75
C ALA A 265 0.40 6.54 -21.05
N GLU A 266 1.34 5.59 -21.08
CA GLU A 266 1.52 4.64 -22.19
C GLU A 266 0.48 3.50 -22.17
N TYR A 267 0.19 2.97 -20.98
CA TYR A 267 -0.82 1.93 -20.76
C TYR A 267 -2.21 2.39 -21.21
N GLU A 268 -2.64 3.59 -20.80
CA GLU A 268 -3.93 4.16 -21.17
C GLU A 268 -4.07 4.43 -22.68
N LYS A 269 -3.01 4.91 -23.35
CA LYS A 269 -3.02 5.07 -24.82
C LYS A 269 -3.23 3.72 -25.49
N THR A 270 -2.44 2.72 -25.09
CA THR A 270 -2.48 1.37 -25.64
C THR A 270 -3.86 0.74 -25.47
N GLU A 271 -4.45 0.81 -24.27
CA GLU A 271 -5.79 0.27 -24.01
C GLU A 271 -6.88 0.99 -24.83
N ASN A 272 -6.78 2.32 -24.98
CA ASN A 272 -7.71 3.10 -25.79
C ASN A 272 -7.61 2.80 -27.29
N ASP A 273 -6.42 2.48 -27.81
CA ASP A 273 -6.24 2.14 -29.23
C ASP A 273 -6.71 0.72 -29.54
N PHE A 274 -6.49 -0.26 -28.65
CA PHE A 274 -7.13 -1.59 -28.75
C PHE A 274 -8.67 -1.49 -28.78
N ARG A 275 -9.27 -0.67 -27.90
CA ARG A 275 -10.73 -0.45 -27.87
C ARG A 275 -11.28 0.29 -29.10
N LYS A 276 -10.42 0.89 -29.94
CA LYS A 276 -10.80 1.51 -31.22
C LYS A 276 -10.62 0.56 -32.41
N SER A 277 -9.68 -0.38 -32.36
CA SER A 277 -9.50 -1.39 -33.42
C SER A 277 -10.58 -2.47 -33.45
N ASP A 278 -11.33 -2.63 -32.36
CA ASP A 278 -12.47 -3.56 -32.23
C ASP A 278 -13.83 -2.95 -32.67
N LYS A 279 -13.82 -1.87 -33.48
CA LYS A 279 -15.02 -1.19 -34.00
C LYS A 279 -14.95 -0.96 -35.52
#